data_AF-A0A2E6PYR5-F1
#
_entry.id   AF-A0A2E6PYR5-F1
#
_cell.length_a   1.000
_cell.length_b   1.000
_cell.length_c   1.000
_cell.angle_alpha   90.00
_cell.angle_beta   90.00
_cell.angle_gamma   90.00
#
_symmetry.space_group_name_H-M   'P 1'
#
loop_
_entity.id
_entity.type
_entity.pdbx_description
1 polymer ?
#
loop_
_entity_poly.entity_id
_entity_poly.type
_entity_poly.pdbx_seq_one_letter_code
_entity_poly.pdbx_strand_id
1 'polypeptide(L)'
;MRSVIVILLLAMASPLVSADMYSIYGVVKYPNNTAVQYEDVSIQCEPHAYDCTKFSGEAVMTNFGGIYRLDLPFEAGDEGVMLIIVVKGEQFHHQISTQNATEDGGDYRAEFNLTLEQEPPLSALSAGFVCGTIFFILVFANVLVRTGKQLMTPEGRQRFQGRSPMPVTKCQICGGIVRRHLLVRHLIVEHDIPPDDAGALAGLQFSDERHDL
;
A
#
# COMPACT_ATOMS: atom_id res chain seq x y z
N MET A 1 -35.78 16.66 56.42
CA MET A 1 -36.52 15.38 56.26
C MET A 1 -37.33 15.32 54.98
N ARG A 2 -38.14 16.32 54.61
CA ARG A 2 -38.88 16.34 53.32
C ARG A 2 -38.01 16.18 52.07
N SER A 3 -36.88 16.88 52.01
CA SER A 3 -35.98 16.83 50.83
C SER A 3 -35.29 15.48 50.63
N VAL A 4 -35.03 14.74 51.71
CA VAL A 4 -34.41 13.39 51.64
C VAL A 4 -35.40 12.36 51.12
N ILE A 5 -36.68 12.49 51.48
CA ILE A 5 -37.76 11.61 51.01
C ILE A 5 -38.02 11.81 49.50
N VAL A 6 -37.94 13.05 49.01
CA VAL A 6 -38.10 13.36 47.58
C VAL A 6 -36.96 12.77 46.75
N ILE A 7 -35.71 12.84 47.23
CA ILE A 7 -34.55 12.26 46.53
C ILE A 7 -34.63 10.73 46.51
N LEU A 8 -35.07 10.10 47.61
CA LEU A 8 -35.24 8.66 47.69
C LEU A 8 -36.37 8.16 46.76
N LEU A 9 -37.48 8.90 46.66
CA LEU A 9 -38.57 8.59 45.73
C LEU A 9 -38.16 8.80 44.26
N LEU A 10 -37.35 9.82 43.95
CA LEU A 10 -36.83 10.02 42.59
C LEU A 10 -35.85 8.91 42.17
N ALA A 11 -35.03 8.42 43.11
CA ALA A 11 -34.06 7.35 42.85
C ALA A 11 -34.71 5.97 42.66
N MET A 12 -35.90 5.74 43.21
CA MET A 12 -36.65 4.48 43.03
C MET A 12 -37.61 4.51 41.83
N ALA A 13 -37.88 5.70 41.27
CA ALA A 13 -38.72 5.88 40.09
C ALA A 13 -37.93 5.92 38.77
N SER A 14 -36.61 5.72 38.78
CA SER A 14 -35.86 5.53 37.54
C SER A 14 -36.24 4.16 36.96
N PRO A 15 -36.91 4.11 35.79
CA PRO A 15 -37.18 2.83 35.14
C PRO A 15 -35.83 2.20 34.76
N LEU A 16 -35.56 1.00 35.28
CA LEU A 16 -34.58 0.10 34.71
C LEU A 16 -35.17 -0.40 33.39
N VAL A 17 -35.04 0.41 32.32
CA VAL A 17 -35.37 -0.05 30.97
C VAL A 17 -34.27 -1.01 30.57
N SER A 18 -34.48 -2.31 30.81
CA SER A 18 -33.73 -3.36 30.14
C SER A 18 -34.36 -3.49 28.75
N ALA A 19 -33.64 -3.08 27.71
CA ALA A 19 -34.05 -3.34 26.34
C ALA A 19 -33.41 -4.65 25.93
N ASP A 20 -34.22 -5.61 25.50
CA ASP A 20 -33.75 -6.88 24.95
C ASP A 20 -33.01 -6.58 23.63
N MET A 21 -31.95 -7.32 23.31
CA MET A 21 -31.22 -7.16 22.04
C MET A 21 -31.51 -8.31 21.08
N TYR A 22 -31.69 -7.97 19.80
CA TYR A 22 -31.73 -8.93 18.70
C TYR A 22 -30.46 -8.80 17.86
N SER A 23 -29.56 -9.77 17.98
CA SER A 23 -28.30 -9.82 17.25
C SER A 23 -28.41 -10.69 16.00
N ILE A 24 -28.21 -10.10 14.82
CA ILE A 24 -28.06 -10.82 13.56
C ILE A 24 -26.57 -10.97 13.27
N TYR A 25 -26.08 -12.20 13.10
CA TYR A 25 -24.67 -12.45 12.82
C TYR A 25 -24.48 -13.51 11.75
N GLY A 26 -23.35 -13.45 11.06
CA GLY A 26 -23.01 -14.45 10.05
C GLY A 26 -21.80 -14.04 9.25
N VAL A 27 -21.62 -14.72 8.11
CA VAL A 27 -20.50 -14.51 7.19
C VAL A 27 -21.00 -14.08 5.83
N VAL A 28 -20.41 -13.03 5.27
CA VAL A 28 -20.62 -12.59 3.89
C VAL A 28 -19.53 -13.15 2.99
N LYS A 29 -19.93 -13.85 1.94
CA LYS A 29 -19.02 -14.50 0.99
C LYS A 29 -19.39 -14.18 -0.45
N TYR A 30 -18.41 -14.27 -1.34
CA TYR A 30 -18.60 -14.32 -2.79
C TYR A 30 -18.95 -15.75 -3.25
N PRO A 31 -19.43 -15.96 -4.49
CA PRO A 31 -19.81 -17.29 -5.00
C PRO A 31 -18.69 -18.33 -4.97
N ASN A 32 -17.43 -17.88 -5.03
CA ASN A 32 -16.25 -18.74 -4.95
C ASN A 32 -15.81 -19.04 -3.50
N ASN A 33 -16.66 -18.78 -2.51
CA ASN A 33 -16.42 -18.96 -1.08
C ASN A 33 -15.29 -18.07 -0.51
N THR A 34 -14.88 -17.02 -1.21
CA THR A 34 -13.99 -15.98 -0.64
C THR A 34 -14.78 -15.03 0.25
N ALA A 35 -14.17 -14.59 1.35
CA ALA A 35 -14.81 -13.68 2.29
C ALA A 35 -14.89 -12.26 1.73
N VAL A 36 -16.00 -11.58 1.99
CA VAL A 36 -16.19 -10.16 1.67
C VAL A 36 -15.64 -9.33 2.83
N GLN A 37 -14.46 -8.74 2.65
CA GLN A 37 -13.70 -8.11 3.75
C GLN A 37 -13.83 -6.59 3.76
N TYR A 38 -13.98 -6.00 4.94
CA TYR A 38 -13.99 -4.55 5.16
C TYR A 38 -15.05 -3.81 4.35
N GLU A 39 -16.22 -4.42 4.18
CA GLU A 39 -17.35 -3.85 3.46
C GLU A 39 -18.49 -3.54 4.45
N ASP A 40 -19.26 -2.49 4.13
CA ASP A 40 -20.40 -2.09 4.96
C ASP A 40 -21.59 -3.03 4.75
N VAL A 41 -22.13 -3.49 5.86
CA VAL A 41 -23.39 -4.23 6.00
C VAL A 41 -24.38 -3.27 6.65
N SER A 42 -25.38 -2.83 5.90
CA SER A 42 -26.33 -1.80 6.35
C SER A 42 -27.76 -2.29 6.33
N ILE A 43 -28.61 -1.76 7.22
CA ILE A 43 -30.04 -2.04 7.20
C ILE A 43 -30.77 -0.93 6.44
N GLN A 44 -31.52 -1.35 5.44
CA GLN A 44 -32.49 -0.57 4.69
C GLN A 44 -33.90 -1.11 4.94
N CYS A 45 -34.88 -0.25 4.68
CA CYS A 45 -36.29 -0.56 4.84
C CYS A 45 -37.03 -0.25 3.54
N GLU A 46 -38.08 -1.00 3.26
CA GLU A 46 -38.96 -0.70 2.14
C GLU A 46 -39.65 0.66 2.33
N PRO A 47 -39.97 1.36 1.23
CA PRO A 47 -40.78 2.57 1.30
C PRO A 47 -42.10 2.25 2.01
N HIS A 48 -42.45 3.03 3.02
CA HIS A 48 -43.67 2.89 3.84
C HIS A 48 -43.67 1.77 4.91
N ALA A 49 -42.54 1.12 5.17
CA ALA A 49 -42.38 0.22 6.32
C ALA A 49 -42.03 0.98 7.60
N TYR A 50 -43.03 1.58 8.25
CA TYR A 50 -42.85 2.40 9.47
C TYR A 50 -42.19 1.63 10.62
N ASP A 51 -42.51 0.36 10.79
CA ASP A 51 -41.99 -0.48 11.87
C ASP A 51 -40.48 -0.77 11.72
N CYS A 52 -39.96 -0.75 10.48
CA CYS A 52 -38.55 -0.96 10.19
C CYS A 52 -37.69 0.31 10.41
N THR A 53 -38.31 1.49 10.36
CA THR A 53 -37.58 2.78 10.37
C THR A 53 -36.65 2.96 11.57
N LYS A 54 -36.97 2.32 12.71
CA LYS A 54 -36.15 2.37 13.93
C LYS A 54 -34.80 1.66 13.80
N PHE A 55 -34.67 0.73 12.85
CA PHE A 55 -33.45 0.00 12.53
C PHE A 55 -32.70 0.59 11.33
N SER A 56 -33.31 1.56 10.64
CA SER A 56 -32.74 2.15 9.44
C SER A 56 -31.51 2.99 9.76
N GLY A 57 -30.44 2.80 8.99
CA GLY A 57 -29.18 3.53 9.17
C GLY A 57 -28.17 2.84 10.09
N GLU A 58 -28.54 1.72 10.73
CA GLU A 58 -27.57 0.86 11.39
C GLU A 58 -26.65 0.22 10.35
N ALA A 59 -25.34 0.34 10.55
CA ALA A 59 -24.34 -0.19 9.65
C ALA A 59 -23.11 -0.68 10.39
N VAL A 60 -22.57 -1.81 9.95
CA VAL A 60 -21.39 -2.48 10.52
C VAL A 60 -20.48 -2.92 9.40
N MET A 61 -19.18 -2.83 9.65
CA MET A 61 -18.17 -3.27 8.69
C MET A 61 -17.82 -4.76 8.92
N THR A 62 -17.72 -5.53 7.84
CA THR A 62 -17.23 -6.92 7.93
C THR A 62 -15.77 -6.98 8.32
N ASN A 63 -15.38 -8.02 9.07
CA ASN A 63 -13.97 -8.25 9.41
C ASN A 63 -13.19 -8.96 8.27
N PHE A 64 -11.92 -9.29 8.50
CA PHE A 64 -11.09 -10.02 7.53
C PHE A 64 -11.67 -11.40 7.12
N GLY A 65 -12.46 -12.02 7.99
CA GLY A 65 -13.16 -13.28 7.70
C GLY A 65 -14.52 -13.10 7.01
N GLY A 66 -14.92 -11.86 6.71
CA GLY A 66 -16.26 -11.54 6.20
C GLY A 66 -17.36 -11.67 7.26
N ILE A 67 -17.00 -11.76 8.54
CA ILE A 67 -17.97 -11.91 9.64
C ILE A 67 -18.54 -10.53 9.96
N TYR A 68 -19.85 -10.47 10.17
CA TYR A 68 -20.57 -9.29 10.63
C TYR A 68 -21.48 -9.62 11.81
N ARG A 69 -21.85 -8.58 12.58
CA ARG A 69 -22.83 -8.65 13.65
C ARG A 69 -23.57 -7.32 13.75
N LEU A 70 -24.87 -7.36 13.50
CA LEU A 70 -25.81 -6.26 13.70
C LEU A 70 -26.49 -6.49 15.05
N ASP A 71 -26.43 -5.51 15.94
CA ASP A 71 -27.08 -5.57 17.25
C ASP A 71 -28.22 -4.56 17.28
N LEU A 72 -29.46 -5.05 17.38
CA LEU A 72 -30.67 -4.22 17.25
C LEU A 72 -31.45 -4.20 18.56
N PRO A 73 -31.97 -3.03 19.00
CA PRO A 73 -32.86 -2.97 20.16
C PRO A 73 -34.20 -3.64 19.82
N PHE A 74 -34.60 -4.63 20.61
CA PHE A 74 -35.77 -5.46 20.36
C PHE A 74 -36.88 -5.19 21.37
N GLU A 75 -38.10 -5.12 20.85
CA GLU A 75 -39.34 -5.07 21.63
C GLU A 75 -40.30 -6.14 21.09
N ALA A 76 -41.21 -6.64 21.92
CA ALA A 76 -42.17 -7.68 21.52
C ALA A 76 -43.05 -7.31 20.29
N GLY A 77 -43.18 -6.02 19.97
CA GLY A 77 -43.87 -5.54 18.78
C GLY A 77 -43.11 -5.70 17.46
N ASP A 78 -41.83 -6.09 17.51
CA ASP A 78 -40.96 -6.20 16.34
C ASP A 78 -40.98 -7.57 15.68
N GLU A 79 -41.67 -8.54 16.29
CA GLU A 79 -41.82 -9.87 15.73
C GLU A 79 -42.47 -9.78 14.34
N GLY A 80 -41.79 -10.33 13.34
CA GLY A 80 -42.24 -10.37 11.97
C GLY A 80 -41.83 -9.18 11.11
N VAL A 81 -41.13 -8.17 11.65
CA VAL A 81 -40.61 -7.03 10.86
C VAL A 81 -39.59 -7.52 9.84
N MET A 82 -39.73 -7.06 8.59
CA MET A 82 -38.82 -7.36 7.49
C MET A 82 -37.70 -6.32 7.40
N LEU A 83 -36.46 -6.77 7.46
CA LEU A 83 -35.25 -5.98 7.28
C LEU A 83 -34.65 -6.27 5.91
N ILE A 84 -34.16 -5.23 5.22
CA ILE A 84 -33.39 -5.36 3.99
C ILE A 84 -31.94 -5.09 4.32
N ILE A 85 -31.13 -6.14 4.44
CA ILE A 85 -29.70 -6.04 4.67
C ILE A 85 -29.01 -5.81 3.33
N VAL A 86 -28.24 -4.73 3.23
CA VAL A 86 -27.55 -4.33 2.01
C VAL A 86 -26.04 -4.42 2.18
N VAL A 87 -25.41 -5.17 1.29
CA VAL A 87 -23.95 -5.35 1.23
C VAL A 87 -23.48 -5.14 -0.20
N LYS A 88 -22.57 -4.18 -0.42
CA LYS A 88 -22.07 -3.82 -1.76
C LYS A 88 -23.18 -3.57 -2.81
N GLY A 89 -24.33 -3.04 -2.39
CA GLY A 89 -25.48 -2.75 -3.24
C GLY A 89 -26.42 -3.93 -3.52
N GLU A 90 -26.09 -5.14 -3.05
CA GLU A 90 -26.99 -6.30 -3.12
C GLU A 90 -27.89 -6.34 -1.88
N GLN A 91 -29.13 -6.78 -2.06
CA GLN A 91 -30.18 -6.74 -1.03
C GLN A 91 -30.55 -8.14 -0.56
N PHE A 92 -30.63 -8.34 0.76
CA PHE A 92 -30.97 -9.59 1.40
C PHE A 92 -32.09 -9.36 2.42
N HIS A 93 -33.12 -10.20 2.38
CA HIS A 93 -34.28 -10.05 3.26
C HIS A 93 -34.12 -10.92 4.50
N HIS A 94 -34.21 -10.30 5.68
CA HIS A 94 -34.21 -10.98 6.98
C HIS A 94 -35.47 -10.62 7.75
N GLN A 95 -36.20 -11.62 8.24
CA GLN A 95 -37.37 -11.39 9.10
C GLN A 95 -36.97 -11.54 10.56
N ILE A 96 -37.27 -10.53 11.38
CA ILE A 96 -37.11 -10.64 12.83
C ILE A 96 -38.09 -11.71 13.33
N SER A 97 -37.55 -12.79 13.89
CA SER A 97 -38.36 -13.78 14.58
C SER A 97 -37.60 -14.39 15.76
N THR A 98 -38.26 -14.42 16.90
CA THR A 98 -37.81 -15.04 18.15
C THR A 98 -37.87 -16.56 18.09
N GLN A 99 -38.73 -17.15 17.26
CA GLN A 99 -38.88 -18.60 17.14
C GLN A 99 -37.67 -19.27 16.48
N ASN A 100 -37.02 -18.56 15.54
CA ASN A 100 -35.86 -19.05 14.81
C ASN A 100 -34.54 -18.55 15.42
N ALA A 101 -34.60 -17.74 16.48
CA ALA A 101 -33.45 -17.19 17.17
C ALA A 101 -33.10 -18.03 18.40
N THR A 102 -31.82 -18.04 18.76
CA THR A 102 -31.37 -18.61 20.03
C THR A 102 -31.50 -17.56 21.12
N GLU A 103 -32.21 -17.88 22.20
CA GLU A 103 -32.35 -17.01 23.37
C GLU A 103 -31.18 -17.22 24.33
N ASP A 104 -30.56 -16.12 24.78
CA ASP A 104 -29.47 -16.12 25.76
C ASP A 104 -29.67 -14.95 26.74
N GLY A 105 -30.29 -15.22 27.89
CA GLY A 105 -30.40 -14.24 28.98
C GLY A 105 -31.31 -13.04 28.69
N GLY A 106 -32.29 -13.18 27.80
CA GLY A 106 -33.18 -12.10 27.33
C GLY A 106 -32.81 -11.55 25.95
N ASP A 107 -31.60 -11.85 25.46
CA ASP A 107 -31.18 -11.48 24.12
C ASP A 107 -31.48 -12.60 23.12
N TYR A 108 -31.80 -12.21 21.89
CA TYR A 108 -32.05 -13.10 20.77
C TYR A 108 -30.90 -13.06 19.78
N ARG A 109 -30.43 -14.22 19.32
CA ARG A 109 -29.36 -14.35 18.33
C ARG A 109 -29.82 -15.13 17.11
N ALA A 110 -29.73 -14.52 15.94
CA ALA A 110 -30.08 -15.15 14.66
C ALA A 110 -28.85 -15.27 13.76
N GLU A 111 -28.58 -16.49 13.27
CA GLU A 111 -27.55 -16.73 12.28
C GLU A 111 -28.09 -16.46 10.87
N PHE A 112 -27.40 -15.60 10.11
CA PHE A 112 -27.75 -15.27 8.73
C PHE A 112 -26.50 -15.14 7.88
N ASN A 113 -26.21 -16.16 7.05
CA ASN A 113 -25.05 -16.16 6.16
C ASN A 113 -25.43 -15.60 4.79
N LEU A 114 -24.61 -14.70 4.24
CA LEU A 114 -24.88 -14.00 2.99
C LEU A 114 -23.92 -14.47 1.90
N THR A 115 -24.45 -14.76 0.71
CA THR A 115 -23.65 -15.03 -0.48
C THR A 115 -23.97 -13.98 -1.53
N LEU A 116 -22.99 -13.16 -1.89
CA LEU A 116 -23.11 -12.17 -2.96
C LEU A 116 -23.18 -12.87 -4.33
N GLU A 117 -23.86 -12.24 -5.28
CA GLU A 117 -23.90 -12.64 -6.68
C GLU A 117 -22.68 -12.15 -7.46
N GLN A 118 -22.12 -11.00 -7.08
CA GLN A 118 -20.96 -10.42 -7.77
C GLN A 118 -19.69 -11.29 -7.62
N GLU A 119 -18.81 -11.25 -8.62
CA GLU A 119 -17.50 -11.89 -8.55
C GLU A 119 -16.55 -11.09 -7.63
N PRO A 120 -15.63 -11.77 -6.92
CA PRO A 120 -14.69 -11.08 -6.04
C PRO A 120 -13.74 -10.19 -6.85
N PRO A 121 -13.34 -9.02 -6.30
CA PRO A 121 -12.35 -8.18 -6.96
C PRO A 121 -11.02 -8.92 -7.11
N LEU A 122 -10.34 -8.70 -8.24
CA LEU A 122 -8.98 -9.18 -8.46
C LEU A 122 -8.09 -8.67 -7.31
N SER A 123 -7.48 -9.60 -6.57
CA SER A 123 -6.78 -9.28 -5.32
C SER A 123 -5.72 -8.19 -5.52
N ALA A 124 -5.72 -7.16 -4.67
CA ALA A 124 -4.81 -6.00 -4.76
C ALA A 124 -3.32 -6.38 -4.77
N LEU A 125 -2.96 -7.52 -4.15
CA LEU A 125 -1.60 -8.08 -4.16
C LEU A 125 -1.11 -8.41 -5.59
N SER A 126 -2.01 -8.79 -6.49
CA SER A 126 -1.67 -9.10 -7.88
C SER A 126 -1.32 -7.86 -8.68
N ALA A 127 -2.06 -6.75 -8.48
CA ALA A 127 -1.82 -5.49 -9.17
C ALA A 127 -0.47 -4.86 -8.77
N GLY A 128 -0.14 -4.89 -7.47
CA GLY A 128 1.14 -4.38 -6.97
C GLY A 128 2.35 -5.15 -7.50
N PHE A 129 2.23 -6.48 -7.59
CA PHE A 129 3.31 -7.32 -8.12
C PHE A 129 3.56 -7.06 -9.61
N VAL A 130 2.51 -6.90 -10.41
CA VAL A 130 2.64 -6.59 -11.85
C VAL A 130 3.28 -5.22 -12.07
N CYS A 131 2.83 -4.18 -11.36
CA CYS A 131 3.42 -2.84 -11.51
C CYS A 131 4.89 -2.80 -11.02
N GLY A 132 5.18 -3.44 -9.88
CA GLY A 132 6.52 -3.51 -9.33
C GLY A 132 7.49 -4.27 -10.24
N THR A 133 7.09 -5.43 -10.75
CA THR A 133 7.92 -6.23 -11.67
C THR A 133 8.20 -5.50 -12.98
N ILE A 134 7.22 -4.82 -13.58
CA ILE A 134 7.42 -4.01 -14.78
C ILE A 134 8.45 -2.90 -14.52
N PHE A 135 8.36 -2.21 -13.38
CA PHE A 135 9.33 -1.17 -13.02
C PHE A 135 10.75 -1.73 -12.92
N PHE A 136 10.95 -2.86 -12.23
CA PHE A 136 12.25 -3.51 -12.12
C PHE A 136 12.81 -3.95 -13.48
N ILE A 137 11.97 -4.48 -14.36
CA ILE A 137 12.36 -4.88 -15.72
C ILE A 137 12.86 -3.66 -16.51
N LEU A 138 12.14 -2.53 -16.46
CA LEU A 138 12.53 -1.31 -17.17
C LEU A 138 13.86 -0.73 -16.68
N VAL A 139 14.07 -0.69 -15.35
CA VAL A 139 15.32 -0.23 -14.75
C VAL A 139 16.47 -1.15 -15.18
N PHE A 140 16.27 -2.47 -15.07
CA PHE A 140 17.31 -3.44 -15.44
C PHE A 140 17.64 -3.39 -16.93
N ALA A 141 16.63 -3.25 -17.80
CA ALA A 141 16.83 -3.06 -19.24
C ALA A 141 17.63 -1.79 -19.53
N ASN A 142 17.35 -0.67 -18.84
CA ASN A 142 18.10 0.57 -19.02
C ASN A 142 19.58 0.40 -18.61
N VAL A 143 19.83 -0.25 -17.48
CA VAL A 143 21.19 -0.56 -17.00
C VAL A 143 21.93 -1.48 -17.97
N LEU A 144 21.27 -2.52 -18.50
CA LEU A 144 21.85 -3.41 -19.50
C LEU A 144 22.20 -2.68 -20.79
N VAL A 145 21.31 -1.83 -21.30
CA VAL A 145 21.57 -1.02 -22.52
C VAL A 145 22.73 -0.06 -22.27
N ARG A 146 22.76 0.63 -21.13
CA ARG A 146 23.82 1.59 -20.79
C ARG A 146 25.18 0.89 -20.63
N THR A 147 25.20 -0.21 -19.91
CA THR A 147 26.40 -1.03 -19.69
C THR A 147 26.88 -1.66 -21.00
N GLY A 148 25.95 -2.21 -21.81
CA GLY A 148 26.24 -2.78 -23.12
C GLY A 148 26.85 -1.75 -24.08
N LYS A 149 26.26 -0.55 -24.17
CA LYS A 149 26.82 0.55 -24.98
C LYS A 149 28.24 0.93 -24.55
N GLN A 150 28.51 0.97 -23.24
CA GLN A 150 29.86 1.26 -22.75
C GLN A 150 30.85 0.14 -23.09
N LEU A 151 30.46 -1.14 -22.94
CA LEU A 151 31.31 -2.30 -23.27
C LEU A 151 31.61 -2.46 -24.77
N MET A 152 30.73 -1.96 -25.65
CA MET A 152 30.96 -1.97 -27.10
C MET A 152 32.11 -1.04 -27.52
N THR A 153 32.42 0.00 -26.73
CA THR A 153 33.56 0.88 -27.01
C THR A 153 34.87 0.25 -26.50
N PRO A 154 35.98 0.34 -27.25
CA PRO A 154 37.28 -0.17 -26.80
C PRO A 154 37.75 0.51 -25.51
N GLU A 155 37.49 1.81 -25.34
CA GLU A 155 37.80 2.56 -24.12
C GLU A 155 36.96 2.13 -22.92
N GLY A 156 35.65 1.94 -23.11
CA GLY A 156 34.77 1.47 -22.04
C GLY A 156 35.13 0.05 -21.59
N ARG A 157 35.46 -0.85 -22.53
CA ARG A 157 35.94 -2.21 -22.23
C ARG A 157 37.28 -2.20 -21.47
N GLN A 158 38.20 -1.30 -21.81
CA GLN A 158 39.45 -1.15 -21.06
C GLN A 158 39.21 -0.64 -19.63
N ARG A 159 38.30 0.34 -19.44
CA ARG A 159 37.87 0.80 -18.11
C ARG A 159 37.21 -0.30 -17.27
N PHE A 160 36.35 -1.13 -17.86
CA PHE A 160 35.74 -2.28 -17.17
C PHE A 160 36.76 -3.36 -16.78
N GLN A 161 37.84 -3.52 -17.54
CA GLN A 161 38.95 -4.43 -17.21
C GLN A 161 39.98 -3.83 -16.24
N GLY A 162 39.72 -2.63 -15.68
CA GLY A 162 40.64 -1.93 -14.78
C GLY A 162 41.88 -1.34 -15.47
N ARG A 163 41.96 -1.37 -16.81
CA ARG A 163 43.01 -0.71 -17.59
C ARG A 163 42.58 0.73 -17.83
N SER A 164 43.05 1.65 -16.98
CA SER A 164 42.92 3.06 -17.28
C SER A 164 43.80 3.39 -18.50
N PRO A 165 43.27 4.08 -19.53
CA PRO A 165 44.11 4.58 -20.60
C PRO A 165 45.11 5.55 -19.96
N MET A 166 46.41 5.24 -20.06
CA MET A 166 47.44 6.14 -19.56
C MET A 166 47.34 7.44 -20.37
N PRO A 167 47.21 8.60 -19.72
CA PRO A 167 47.11 9.86 -20.43
C PRO A 167 48.37 10.06 -21.30
N VAL A 168 48.16 10.42 -22.56
CA VAL A 168 49.20 10.83 -23.50
C VAL A 168 49.17 12.34 -23.64
N THR A 169 50.32 12.96 -23.75
CA THR A 169 50.48 14.41 -23.89
C THR A 169 51.39 14.70 -25.08
N LYS A 170 51.21 15.86 -25.70
CA LYS A 170 52.06 16.30 -26.82
C LYS A 170 53.25 17.06 -26.26
N CYS A 171 54.47 16.74 -26.70
CA CYS A 171 55.64 17.53 -26.35
C CYS A 171 55.56 18.90 -27.04
N GLN A 172 55.73 19.99 -26.28
CA GLN A 172 55.66 21.36 -26.82
C GLN A 172 56.87 21.75 -27.70
N ILE A 173 57.95 20.97 -27.65
CA ILE A 173 59.21 21.29 -28.35
C ILE A 173 59.29 20.58 -29.70
N CYS A 174 59.12 19.25 -29.74
CA CYS A 174 59.11 18.49 -31.00
C CYS A 174 57.71 18.22 -31.57
N GLY A 175 56.64 18.44 -30.81
CA GLY A 175 55.29 18.09 -31.22
C GLY A 175 54.98 16.57 -31.21
N GLY A 176 55.90 15.74 -30.73
CA GLY A 176 55.73 14.29 -30.63
C GLY A 176 54.68 13.88 -29.58
N ILE A 177 54.01 12.75 -29.82
CA ILE A 177 53.05 12.16 -28.86
C ILE A 177 53.82 11.29 -27.87
N VAL A 178 53.80 11.65 -26.59
CA VAL A 178 54.53 10.96 -25.53
C VAL A 178 53.58 10.57 -24.41
N ARG A 179 53.85 9.46 -23.71
CA ARG A 179 53.06 9.11 -22.51
C ARG A 179 53.35 10.13 -21.41
N ARG A 180 52.34 10.57 -20.67
CA ARG A 180 52.47 11.63 -19.64
C ARG A 180 53.60 11.36 -18.63
N HIS A 181 53.75 10.11 -18.20
CA HIS A 181 54.81 9.70 -17.26
C HIS A 181 56.23 9.66 -17.86
N LEU A 182 56.36 9.71 -19.19
CA LEU A 182 57.64 9.73 -19.90
C LEU A 182 58.02 11.13 -20.42
N LEU A 183 57.16 12.13 -20.22
CA LEU A 183 57.39 13.48 -20.75
C LEU A 183 58.69 14.08 -20.23
N VAL A 184 58.96 14.01 -18.92
CA VAL A 184 60.21 14.52 -18.32
C VAL A 184 61.43 13.82 -18.90
N ARG A 185 61.39 12.48 -19.04
CA ARG A 185 62.48 11.71 -19.65
C ARG A 185 62.71 12.12 -21.10
N HIS A 186 61.64 12.33 -21.87
CA HIS A 186 61.73 12.76 -23.25
C HIS A 186 62.36 14.15 -23.38
N LEU A 187 61.99 15.10 -22.51
CA LEU A 187 62.59 16.44 -22.46
C LEU A 187 64.09 16.40 -22.12
N ILE A 188 64.52 15.52 -21.20
CA ILE A 188 65.93 15.40 -20.83
C ILE A 188 66.74 14.75 -21.96
N VAL A 189 66.25 13.65 -22.55
CA VAL A 189 67.04 12.83 -23.47
C VAL A 189 67.02 13.37 -24.91
N GLU A 190 65.86 13.79 -25.40
CA GLU A 190 65.70 14.22 -26.80
C GLU A 190 65.91 15.72 -27.00
N HIS A 191 65.74 16.51 -25.93
CA HIS A 191 65.85 17.97 -25.97
C HIS A 191 66.98 18.54 -25.12
N ASP A 192 67.79 17.68 -24.48
CA ASP A 192 68.95 18.05 -23.66
C ASP A 192 68.64 19.14 -22.60
N ILE A 193 67.42 19.11 -22.07
CA ILE A 193 66.95 20.06 -21.06
C ILE A 193 67.39 19.57 -19.68
N PRO A 194 67.94 20.44 -18.83
CA PRO A 194 68.37 20.03 -17.50
C PRO A 194 67.16 19.55 -16.66
N PRO A 195 67.37 18.61 -15.71
CA PRO A 195 66.27 17.87 -15.08
C PRO A 195 65.30 18.74 -14.26
N ASP A 196 65.78 19.82 -13.67
CA ASP A 196 65.03 20.84 -12.95
C ASP A 196 64.07 21.60 -13.88
N ASP A 197 64.59 22.09 -15.02
CA ASP A 197 63.79 22.80 -16.02
C ASP A 197 62.81 21.86 -16.72
N ALA A 198 63.20 20.63 -17.02
CA ALA A 198 62.33 19.61 -17.62
C ALA A 198 61.17 19.24 -16.68
N GLY A 199 61.43 19.19 -15.37
CA GLY A 199 60.41 18.99 -14.35
C GLY A 199 59.43 20.16 -14.26
N ALA A 200 59.93 21.39 -14.30
CA ALA A 200 59.11 22.60 -14.28
C ALA A 200 58.23 22.72 -15.54
N LEU A 201 58.79 22.47 -16.72
CA LEU A 201 58.05 22.49 -18.00
C LEU A 201 56.94 21.44 -18.05
N ALA A 202 57.24 20.21 -17.63
CA ALA A 202 56.22 19.16 -17.53
C ALA A 202 55.14 19.53 -16.50
N GLY A 203 55.54 20.10 -15.35
CA GLY A 203 54.63 20.56 -14.31
C GLY A 203 53.65 21.63 -14.80
N LEU A 204 54.15 22.62 -15.56
CA LEU A 204 53.34 23.67 -16.17
C LEU A 204 52.34 23.10 -17.19
N GLN A 205 52.80 22.19 -18.05
CA GLN A 205 51.91 21.53 -19.00
C GLN A 205 50.81 20.71 -18.30
N PHE A 206 51.13 20.06 -17.18
CA PHE A 206 50.16 19.30 -16.40
C PHE A 206 49.18 20.15 -15.58
N SER A 207 49.54 21.38 -15.23
CA SER A 207 48.61 22.35 -14.64
C SER A 207 47.69 22.96 -15.67
N ASP A 208 48.20 23.25 -16.87
CA ASP A 208 47.43 23.89 -17.95
C ASP A 208 46.35 22.93 -18.50
N GLU A 209 46.71 21.68 -18.79
CA GLU A 209 45.77 20.62 -19.21
C GLU A 209 44.67 20.30 -18.16
N ARG A 210 44.82 20.74 -16.91
CA ARG A 210 43.82 20.56 -15.85
C ARG A 210 42.74 21.65 -15.84
N HIS A 211 42.94 22.76 -16.53
CA HIS A 211 41.94 23.82 -16.65
C HIS A 211 40.97 23.63 -17.82
N ASP A 212 41.31 22.74 -18.77
CA ASP A 212 40.53 22.45 -19.96
C ASP A 212 39.61 21.20 -19.84
N LEU A 213 39.49 20.62 -18.64
CA LEU A 213 38.64 19.47 -18.29
C LEU A 213 37.52 19.88 -17.33
#